data_AF-A0A961FBG8-F1
#
_entry.id   AF-A0A961FBG8-F1
#
_cell.length_a   1.000
_cell.length_b   1.000
_cell.length_c   1.000
_cell.angle_alpha   90.00
_cell.angle_beta   90.00
_cell.angle_gamma   90.00
#
_symmetry.space_group_name_H-M   'P 1'
#
loop_
_entity.id
_entity.type
_entity.pdbx_description
1 polymer ?
#
loop_
_entity_poly.entity_id
_entity_poly.type
_entity_poly.pdbx_seq_one_letter_code
_entity_poly.pdbx_strand_id
1 'polypeptide(L)'
;TQTLPRFLLDPKAGYLTLTIQRDTLYGTNAPYRFRPLIQRTYNYSIADKAIIAPEGVMEDNLNLTYGIDGFPFSQPGIYSITATLNLYQGRRVVKISAPTLKIAISSPHSIEEENDCLLLLEPEVGMYIALGGTTAFAGASEKVAGIIERRQRRGRPVEDPVVAGLLRCHAIQALRDNCIYQNGRFDFSNPSIEQAQQIIQWLGPIGPKVFDPVTDKQMHSLIAKGRERISIP
;
A
#
# COMPACT_ATOMS: atom_id res chain seq x y z
N THR A 1 -18.28 13.30 24.30
CA THR A 1 -17.65 13.34 22.96
C THR A 1 -16.15 13.46 23.15
N GLN A 2 -15.42 12.34 23.07
CA GLN A 2 -13.97 12.33 23.23
C GLN A 2 -13.28 12.56 21.89
N THR A 3 -12.30 13.45 21.89
CA THR A 3 -11.32 13.60 20.81
C THR A 3 -10.41 12.38 20.75
N LEU A 4 -10.15 11.86 19.55
CA LEU A 4 -9.27 10.70 19.36
C LEU A 4 -7.92 11.13 18.77
N PRO A 5 -6.79 10.87 19.43
CA PRO A 5 -5.48 11.08 18.82
C PRO A 5 -5.31 10.26 17.54
N ARG A 6 -4.88 10.90 16.45
CA ARG A 6 -4.70 10.27 15.14
C ARG A 6 -3.78 9.06 15.17
N PHE A 7 -2.73 9.09 15.98
CA PHE A 7 -1.76 7.98 16.07
C PHE A 7 -2.40 6.65 16.51
N LEU A 8 -3.54 6.67 17.20
CA LEU A 8 -4.25 5.45 17.58
C LEU A 8 -4.80 4.68 16.36
N LEU A 9 -5.05 5.39 15.25
CA LEU A 9 -5.47 4.81 13.97
C LEU A 9 -4.29 4.52 13.05
N ASP A 10 -3.05 4.83 13.45
CA ASP A 10 -1.86 4.44 12.68
C ASP A 10 -1.52 2.96 12.98
N PRO A 11 -1.51 2.06 11.97
CA PRO A 11 -1.09 0.67 12.15
C PRO A 11 0.32 0.52 12.76
N LYS A 12 1.20 1.53 12.61
CA LYS A 12 2.56 1.55 13.18
C LYS A 12 2.56 1.65 14.70
N ALA A 13 1.54 2.29 15.26
CA ALA A 13 1.48 2.59 16.69
C ALA A 13 1.04 1.38 17.53
N GLY A 14 0.55 0.32 16.88
CA GLY A 14 0.21 -0.95 17.53
C GLY A 14 -1.19 -1.02 18.17
N TYR A 15 -1.92 0.09 18.20
CA TYR A 15 -3.31 0.15 18.70
C TYR A 15 -4.30 -0.44 17.68
N LEU A 16 -4.14 -0.06 16.41
CA LEU A 16 -4.89 -0.62 15.30
C LEU A 16 -4.24 -1.93 14.83
N THR A 17 -4.99 -3.02 14.88
CA THR A 17 -4.57 -4.36 14.46
C THR A 17 -5.45 -4.86 13.34
N LEU A 18 -4.84 -5.39 12.29
CA LEU A 18 -5.53 -6.12 11.25
C LEU A 18 -5.37 -7.62 11.45
N THR A 19 -6.47 -8.34 11.33
CA THR A 19 -6.49 -9.79 11.36
C THR A 19 -7.01 -10.31 10.04
N ILE A 20 -6.34 -11.34 9.52
CA ILE A 20 -6.70 -12.01 8.28
C ILE A 20 -7.00 -13.45 8.62
N GLN A 21 -8.09 -13.95 8.08
CA GLN A 21 -8.58 -15.30 8.30
C GLN A 21 -9.03 -15.89 6.97
N ARG A 22 -8.56 -17.09 6.63
CA ARG A 22 -9.04 -17.80 5.45
C ARG A 22 -10.27 -18.63 5.82
N ASP A 23 -11.33 -18.48 5.05
CA ASP A 23 -12.51 -19.33 5.13
C ASP A 23 -12.16 -20.65 4.41
N THR A 24 -12.39 -21.79 5.05
CA THR A 24 -12.15 -23.13 4.48
C THR A 24 -13.42 -23.96 4.50
N LEU A 25 -13.46 -25.04 3.72
CA LEU A 25 -14.61 -25.95 3.65
C LEU A 25 -14.93 -26.61 5.01
N TYR A 26 -13.94 -26.74 5.88
CA TYR A 26 -14.06 -27.39 7.19
C TYR A 26 -14.20 -26.40 8.35
N GLY A 27 -14.44 -25.11 8.05
CA GLY A 27 -14.51 -24.02 9.02
C GLY A 27 -13.47 -22.93 8.71
N THR A 28 -13.11 -22.13 9.69
CA THR A 28 -12.16 -21.03 9.49
C THR A 28 -10.80 -21.36 10.10
N ASN A 29 -9.72 -21.07 9.38
CA ASN A 29 -8.37 -21.13 9.98
C ASN A 29 -8.27 -20.14 11.16
N ALA A 30 -7.30 -20.34 12.06
CA ALA A 30 -7.05 -19.35 13.10
C ALA A 30 -6.70 -17.99 12.46
N PRO A 31 -7.32 -16.88 12.90
CA PRO A 31 -6.97 -15.56 12.41
C PRO A 31 -5.52 -15.27 12.78
N TYR A 32 -4.75 -14.72 11.86
CA TYR A 32 -3.41 -14.23 12.15
C TYR A 32 -3.35 -12.72 12.01
N ARG A 33 -2.42 -12.11 12.76
CA ARG A 33 -2.19 -10.68 12.74
C ARG A 33 -1.40 -10.29 11.49
N PHE A 34 -1.97 -9.44 10.65
CA PHE A 34 -1.23 -8.82 9.57
C PHE A 34 -0.38 -7.67 10.12
N ARG A 35 0.92 -7.70 9.81
CA ARG A 35 1.87 -6.66 10.17
C ARG A 35 2.29 -5.92 8.90
N PRO A 36 1.74 -4.74 8.63
CA PRO A 36 2.02 -4.02 7.39
C PRO A 36 3.49 -3.60 7.32
N LEU A 37 4.09 -3.75 6.13
CA LEU A 37 5.40 -3.20 5.85
C LEU A 37 5.24 -1.76 5.37
N ILE A 38 5.71 -0.81 6.16
CA ILE A 38 5.45 0.62 5.96
C ILE A 38 6.69 1.44 6.30
N GLN A 39 6.95 2.45 5.46
CA GLN A 39 8.06 3.36 5.69
C GLN A 39 7.78 4.23 6.94
N ARG A 40 8.76 4.28 7.85
CA ARG A 40 8.73 5.21 8.98
C ARG A 40 9.36 6.53 8.53
N THR A 41 8.53 7.54 8.31
CA THR A 41 8.98 8.91 8.16
C THR A 41 9.10 9.52 9.56
N TYR A 42 10.32 9.74 10.03
CA TYR A 42 10.55 10.44 11.30
C TYR A 42 10.34 11.94 11.08
N ASN A 43 9.09 12.39 11.06
CA ASN A 43 8.77 13.80 11.21
C ASN A 43 8.25 14.03 12.63
N TYR A 44 9.18 14.33 13.54
CA TYR A 44 8.92 14.53 14.97
C TYR A 44 7.92 15.67 15.26
N SER A 45 7.65 16.59 14.31
CA SER A 45 6.78 17.75 14.57
C SER A 45 5.29 17.52 14.27
N ILE A 46 4.95 16.59 13.38
CA ILE A 46 3.56 16.39 12.90
C ILE A 46 2.82 15.32 13.72
N ALA A 47 3.55 14.35 14.28
CA ALA A 47 2.97 13.25 15.06
C ALA A 47 2.32 13.70 16.38
N ASP A 48 2.75 14.84 16.93
CA ASP A 48 2.44 15.22 18.31
C ASP A 48 1.11 15.97 18.50
N LYS A 49 0.36 16.32 17.45
CA LYS A 49 -0.83 17.21 17.61
C LYS A 49 -2.06 16.91 16.74
N ALA A 50 -2.04 15.90 15.87
CA ALA A 50 -3.21 15.61 15.03
C ALA A 50 -4.31 14.92 15.86
N ILE A 51 -5.36 15.67 16.20
CA ILE A 51 -6.53 15.20 16.93
C ILE A 51 -7.69 15.06 15.95
N ILE A 52 -8.38 13.93 16.00
CA ILE A 52 -9.65 13.73 15.30
C ILE A 52 -10.73 14.35 16.18
N ALA A 53 -11.37 15.39 15.66
CA ALA A 53 -12.49 16.05 16.31
C ALA A 53 -13.65 15.06 16.54
N PRO A 54 -14.54 15.30 17.52
CA PRO A 54 -15.78 14.53 17.62
C PRO A 54 -16.52 14.55 16.29
N GLU A 55 -16.97 13.38 15.81
CA GLU A 55 -17.61 13.19 14.50
C GLU A 55 -16.70 13.46 13.28
N GLY A 56 -15.44 13.82 13.52
CA GLY A 56 -14.43 13.94 12.47
C GLY A 56 -14.11 12.58 11.85
N VAL A 57 -13.91 12.56 10.54
CA VAL A 57 -13.53 11.38 9.77
C VAL A 57 -12.07 11.50 9.37
N MET A 58 -11.30 10.43 9.57
CA MET A 58 -9.98 10.26 8.98
C MET A 58 -10.05 9.10 7.99
N GLU A 59 -9.58 9.35 6.77
CA GLU A 59 -9.47 8.35 5.72
C GLU A 59 -8.00 8.11 5.40
N ASP A 60 -7.62 6.85 5.29
CA ASP A 60 -6.31 6.43 4.81
C ASP A 60 -6.44 5.09 4.07
N ASN A 61 -5.41 4.71 3.33
CA ASN A 61 -5.34 3.40 2.70
C ASN A 61 -4.23 2.53 3.30
N LEU A 62 -4.41 1.22 3.18
CA LEU A 62 -3.39 0.27 3.55
C LEU A 62 -3.24 -0.78 2.47
N ASN A 63 -2.01 -1.01 2.05
CA ASN A 63 -1.67 -2.09 1.14
C ASN A 63 -1.57 -3.41 1.92
N LEU A 64 -2.35 -4.42 1.51
CA LEU A 64 -2.37 -5.75 2.12
C LEU A 64 -1.59 -6.79 1.29
N THR A 65 -0.92 -6.41 0.21
CA THR A 65 -0.22 -7.36 -0.67
C THR A 65 0.93 -8.08 0.03
N TYR A 66 1.71 -7.38 0.85
CA TYR A 66 2.87 -7.95 1.54
C TYR A 66 3.05 -7.31 2.91
N GLY A 67 3.33 -8.14 3.92
CA GLY A 67 3.62 -7.71 5.28
C GLY A 67 4.98 -8.18 5.75
N ILE A 68 5.30 -7.92 7.02
CA ILE A 68 6.52 -8.43 7.66
C ILE A 68 6.56 -9.97 7.60
N ASP A 69 5.40 -10.61 7.65
CA ASP A 69 5.22 -12.06 7.62
C ASP A 69 5.14 -12.65 6.18
N GLY A 70 5.38 -11.85 5.15
CA GLY A 70 5.26 -12.27 3.76
C GLY A 70 3.89 -12.01 3.14
N PHE A 71 3.49 -12.85 2.17
CA PHE A 71 2.23 -12.74 1.46
C PHE A 71 1.07 -13.31 2.29
N PRO A 72 0.07 -12.48 2.66
CA PRO A 72 -1.06 -12.93 3.47
C PRO A 72 -2.06 -13.82 2.72
N PHE A 73 -2.03 -13.75 1.38
CA PHE A 73 -3.01 -14.37 0.47
C PHE A 73 -2.35 -15.41 -0.45
N SER A 74 -1.49 -16.26 0.10
CA SER A 74 -0.68 -17.20 -0.69
C SER A 74 -1.47 -18.31 -1.40
N GLN A 75 -2.76 -18.48 -1.10
CA GLN A 75 -3.60 -19.49 -1.71
C GLN A 75 -4.93 -18.89 -2.18
N PRO A 76 -5.48 -19.33 -3.32
CA PRO A 76 -6.82 -18.95 -3.74
C PRO A 76 -7.88 -19.32 -2.69
N GLY A 77 -8.91 -18.50 -2.56
CA GLY A 77 -10.01 -18.73 -1.62
C GLY A 77 -10.61 -17.44 -1.07
N ILE A 78 -11.52 -17.60 -0.11
CA ILE A 78 -12.20 -16.47 0.53
C ILE A 78 -11.45 -16.12 1.82
N TYR A 79 -11.22 -14.83 2.02
CA TYR A 79 -10.54 -14.29 3.18
C TYR A 79 -11.42 -13.25 3.87
N SER A 80 -11.44 -13.31 5.18
CA SER A 80 -12.08 -12.37 6.09
C SER A 80 -11.00 -11.48 6.71
N ILE A 81 -11.16 -10.16 6.57
CA ILE A 81 -10.24 -9.14 7.10
C ILE A 81 -10.99 -8.31 8.12
N THR A 82 -10.45 -8.21 9.34
CA THR A 82 -11.07 -7.44 10.42
C THR A 82 -10.06 -6.50 11.05
N ALA A 83 -10.42 -5.21 11.11
CA ALA A 83 -9.69 -4.19 11.84
C ALA A 83 -10.18 -4.10 13.27
N THR A 84 -9.26 -4.09 14.23
CA THR A 84 -9.56 -3.97 15.66
C THR A 84 -8.68 -2.90 16.29
N LEU A 85 -9.31 -1.89 16.87
CA LEU A 85 -8.68 -0.87 17.68
C LEU A 85 -8.65 -1.33 19.14
N ASN A 86 -7.46 -1.36 19.73
CA ASN A 86 -7.25 -1.70 21.14
C ASN A 86 -6.94 -0.42 21.91
N LEU A 87 -7.81 -0.02 22.84
CA LEU A 87 -7.61 1.15 23.70
C LEU A 87 -7.26 0.70 25.11
N TYR A 88 -6.13 1.18 25.63
CA TYR A 88 -5.62 0.80 26.95
C TYR A 88 -6.09 1.83 28.00
N GLN A 89 -6.86 1.36 28.99
CA GLN A 89 -7.33 2.14 30.14
C GLN A 89 -6.76 1.52 31.41
N GLY A 90 -5.54 1.94 31.79
CA GLY A 90 -4.76 1.28 32.84
C GLY A 90 -4.41 -0.15 32.44
N ARG A 91 -4.87 -1.15 33.21
CA ARG A 91 -4.68 -2.59 32.91
C ARG A 91 -5.77 -3.18 32.00
N ARG A 92 -6.85 -2.44 31.73
CA ARG A 92 -7.97 -2.92 30.91
C ARG A 92 -7.72 -2.58 29.44
N VAL A 93 -8.02 -3.53 28.56
CA VAL A 93 -8.03 -3.31 27.10
C VAL A 93 -9.48 -3.28 26.62
N VAL A 94 -9.90 -2.17 26.05
CA VAL A 94 -11.18 -2.03 25.34
C VAL A 94 -10.92 -2.30 23.86
N LYS A 95 -11.63 -3.27 23.29
CA LYS A 95 -11.50 -3.64 21.87
C LYS A 95 -12.70 -3.14 21.10
N ILE A 96 -12.44 -2.45 19.99
CA ILE A 96 -13.47 -1.97 19.05
C ILE A 96 -13.13 -2.59 17.69
N SER A 97 -14.01 -3.44 17.18
CA SER A 97 -13.81 -4.10 15.89
C SER A 97 -14.68 -3.46 14.82
N ALA A 98 -14.09 -3.21 13.66
CA ALA A 98 -14.81 -2.80 12.46
C ALA A 98 -15.59 -4.00 11.87
N PRO A 99 -16.57 -3.75 10.99
CA PRO A 99 -17.16 -4.79 10.18
C PRO A 99 -16.11 -5.58 9.41
N THR A 100 -16.32 -6.89 9.27
CA THR A 100 -15.42 -7.76 8.51
C THR A 100 -15.56 -7.50 7.02
N LEU A 101 -14.45 -7.23 6.36
CA LEU A 101 -14.34 -7.19 4.91
C LEU A 101 -14.05 -8.60 4.39
N LYS A 102 -14.90 -9.10 3.49
CA LYS A 102 -14.65 -10.36 2.78
C LYS A 102 -14.09 -10.09 1.39
N ILE A 103 -13.01 -10.78 1.05
CA ILE A 103 -12.41 -10.75 -0.28
C ILE A 103 -12.25 -12.17 -0.83
N ALA A 104 -12.27 -12.29 -2.15
CA ALA A 104 -11.98 -13.53 -2.85
C ALA A 104 -10.65 -13.38 -3.60
N ILE A 105 -9.75 -14.33 -3.39
CA ILE A 105 -8.47 -14.44 -4.07
C ILE A 105 -8.62 -15.55 -5.11
N SER A 106 -8.49 -15.20 -6.38
CA SER A 106 -8.63 -16.14 -7.49
C SER A 106 -7.29 -16.77 -7.85
N SER A 107 -7.34 -17.97 -8.44
CA SER A 107 -6.17 -18.56 -9.10
C SER A 107 -5.82 -17.77 -10.36
N PRO A 108 -4.55 -17.77 -10.81
CA PRO A 108 -4.22 -17.34 -12.16
C PRO A 108 -5.00 -18.16 -13.20
N HIS A 109 -5.44 -17.52 -14.28
CA HIS A 109 -6.26 -18.14 -15.33
C HIS A 109 -5.43 -18.64 -16.53
N SER A 110 -4.12 -18.35 -16.55
CA SER A 110 -3.20 -18.74 -17.62
C SER A 110 -1.79 -18.98 -17.08
N ILE A 111 -0.95 -19.63 -17.89
CA ILE A 111 0.47 -19.87 -17.58
C ILE A 111 1.21 -18.53 -17.49
N GLU A 112 0.85 -17.56 -18.33
CA GLU A 112 1.40 -16.21 -18.29
C GLU A 112 1.09 -15.52 -16.97
N GLU A 113 -0.16 -15.60 -16.50
CA GLU A 113 -0.55 -15.06 -15.20
C GLU A 113 0.12 -15.80 -14.03
N GLU A 114 0.29 -17.12 -14.13
CA GLU A 114 1.00 -17.91 -13.13
C GLU A 114 2.47 -17.46 -13.01
N ASN A 115 3.15 -17.26 -14.14
CA ASN A 115 4.53 -16.74 -14.16
C ASN A 115 4.64 -15.32 -13.59
N ASP A 116 3.70 -14.44 -13.92
CA ASP A 116 3.64 -13.11 -13.31
C ASP A 116 3.40 -13.20 -11.79
N CYS A 117 2.51 -14.09 -11.34
CA CYS A 117 2.26 -14.33 -9.93
C CYS A 117 3.51 -14.81 -9.20
N LEU A 118 4.31 -15.72 -9.78
CA LEU A 118 5.55 -16.18 -9.17
C LEU A 118 6.54 -15.04 -8.94
N LEU A 119 6.66 -14.10 -9.88
CA LEU A 119 7.48 -12.89 -9.72
C LEU A 119 6.90 -11.95 -8.66
N LEU A 120 5.58 -11.74 -8.67
CA LEU A 120 4.90 -10.87 -7.71
C LEU A 120 4.97 -11.42 -6.29
N LEU A 121 5.07 -12.75 -6.12
CA LEU A 121 5.21 -13.46 -4.86
C LEU A 121 6.66 -13.54 -4.35
N GLU A 122 7.62 -12.99 -5.08
CA GLU A 122 8.98 -12.88 -4.57
C GLU A 122 9.04 -11.87 -3.41
N PRO A 123 9.83 -12.14 -2.35
CA PRO A 123 9.93 -11.25 -1.20
C PRO A 123 10.29 -9.81 -1.55
N GLU A 124 11.31 -9.58 -2.39
CA GLU A 124 11.74 -8.22 -2.75
C GLU A 124 10.68 -7.46 -3.55
N VAL A 125 9.98 -8.14 -4.45
CA VAL A 125 8.87 -7.57 -5.23
C VAL A 125 7.69 -7.23 -4.32
N GLY A 126 7.34 -8.14 -3.41
CA GLY A 126 6.33 -7.90 -2.38
C GLY A 126 6.66 -6.69 -1.50
N MET A 127 7.90 -6.60 -1.01
CA MET A 127 8.37 -5.46 -0.22
C MET A 127 8.32 -4.15 -1.01
N TYR A 128 8.77 -4.17 -2.26
CA TYR A 128 8.70 -3.04 -3.16
C TYR A 128 7.26 -2.53 -3.32
N ILE A 129 6.31 -3.43 -3.60
CA ILE A 129 4.89 -3.08 -3.78
C ILE A 129 4.26 -2.57 -2.48
N ALA A 130 4.49 -3.25 -1.35
CA ALA A 130 3.93 -2.83 -0.05
C ALA A 130 4.41 -1.44 0.37
N LEU A 131 5.66 -1.11 0.06
CA LEU A 131 6.21 0.21 0.29
C LEU A 131 5.75 1.25 -0.73
N GLY A 132 4.96 0.89 -1.75
CA GLY A 132 4.54 1.78 -2.83
C GLY A 132 5.69 2.19 -3.75
N GLY A 133 6.67 1.31 -3.94
CA GLY A 133 7.88 1.53 -4.73
C GLY A 133 9.04 2.13 -3.93
N THR A 134 10.25 1.64 -4.14
CA THR A 134 11.46 2.15 -3.47
C THR A 134 12.70 1.86 -4.31
N THR A 135 13.67 2.76 -4.28
CA THR A 135 14.96 2.58 -4.96
C THR A 135 15.85 1.54 -4.28
N ALA A 136 15.55 1.16 -3.03
CA ALA A 136 16.30 0.14 -2.30
C ALA A 136 16.22 -1.26 -2.95
N PHE A 137 15.20 -1.52 -3.78
CA PHE A 137 14.98 -2.80 -4.47
C PHE A 137 14.99 -2.60 -5.99
N ALA A 138 16.13 -2.21 -6.57
CA ALA A 138 16.26 -1.94 -8.00
C ALA A 138 15.83 -3.14 -8.86
N GLY A 139 16.25 -4.36 -8.51
CA GLY A 139 15.86 -5.58 -9.23
C GLY A 139 14.35 -5.85 -9.18
N ALA A 140 13.68 -5.51 -8.07
CA ALA A 140 12.22 -5.59 -7.98
C ALA A 140 11.53 -4.59 -8.91
N SER A 141 12.06 -3.37 -9.00
CA SER A 141 11.55 -2.34 -9.92
C SER A 141 11.64 -2.80 -11.38
N GLU A 142 12.75 -3.44 -11.78
CA GLU A 142 12.91 -4.00 -13.14
C GLU A 142 11.94 -5.14 -13.42
N LYS A 143 11.76 -6.07 -12.47
CA LYS A 143 10.77 -7.16 -12.59
C LYS A 143 9.35 -6.63 -12.76
N VAL A 144 8.98 -5.63 -11.96
CA VAL A 144 7.67 -4.96 -12.04
C VAL A 144 7.49 -4.27 -13.39
N ALA A 145 8.49 -3.54 -13.87
CA ALA A 145 8.45 -2.91 -15.19
C ALA A 145 8.28 -3.95 -16.31
N GLY A 146 8.95 -5.10 -16.20
CA GLY A 146 8.79 -6.21 -17.15
C GLY A 146 7.37 -6.80 -17.16
N ILE A 147 6.72 -6.92 -16.00
CA ILE A 147 5.30 -7.34 -15.93
C ILE A 147 4.40 -6.30 -16.61
N ILE A 148 4.60 -5.02 -16.31
CA ILE A 148 3.85 -3.93 -16.94
C ILE A 148 3.98 -4.00 -18.46
N GLU A 149 5.20 -4.14 -19.00
CA GLU A 149 5.41 -4.20 -20.45
C GLU A 149 4.73 -5.42 -21.10
N ARG A 150 4.77 -6.60 -20.47
CA ARG A 150 4.11 -7.80 -20.99
C ARG A 150 2.59 -7.68 -21.00
N ARG A 151 2.00 -7.17 -19.91
CA ARG A 151 0.55 -7.06 -19.73
C ARG A 151 -0.04 -5.84 -20.45
N GLN A 152 0.72 -4.75 -20.53
CA GLN A 152 0.33 -3.53 -21.23
C GLN A 152 0.93 -3.50 -22.64
N ARG A 153 0.13 -3.90 -23.63
CA ARG A 153 0.51 -3.75 -25.05
C ARG A 153 0.76 -2.27 -25.34
N ARG A 154 1.97 -1.93 -25.80
CA ARG A 154 2.42 -0.55 -26.07
C ARG A 154 1.35 0.28 -26.80
N GLY A 155 1.06 1.48 -26.28
CA GLY A 155 0.14 2.44 -26.88
C GLY A 155 -1.35 2.26 -26.57
N ARG A 156 -1.73 1.30 -25.71
CA ARG A 156 -3.11 1.14 -25.24
C ARG A 156 -3.32 1.77 -23.85
N PRO A 157 -4.53 2.30 -23.57
CA PRO A 157 -4.93 2.69 -22.23
C PRO A 157 -4.72 1.55 -21.23
N VAL A 158 -4.45 1.89 -19.97
CA VAL A 158 -4.35 0.88 -18.90
C VAL A 158 -5.74 0.32 -18.64
N GLU A 159 -5.93 -0.96 -18.91
CA GLU A 159 -7.19 -1.69 -18.68
C GLU A 159 -7.06 -2.76 -17.59
N ASP A 160 -5.83 -3.19 -17.28
CA ASP A 160 -5.54 -4.25 -16.32
C ASP A 160 -5.37 -3.67 -14.90
N PRO A 161 -6.18 -4.12 -13.91
CA PRO A 161 -6.06 -3.69 -12.51
C PRO A 161 -4.70 -3.96 -11.87
N VAL A 162 -4.03 -5.05 -12.26
CA VAL A 162 -2.70 -5.39 -11.76
C VAL A 162 -1.69 -4.36 -12.26
N VAL A 163 -1.73 -4.05 -13.56
CA VAL A 163 -0.88 -3.02 -14.16
C VAL A 163 -1.14 -1.67 -13.51
N ALA A 164 -2.40 -1.32 -13.24
CA ALA A 164 -2.74 -0.07 -12.56
C ALA A 164 -2.09 0.02 -11.17
N GLY A 165 -2.15 -1.05 -10.37
CA GLY A 165 -1.50 -1.13 -9.07
C GLY A 165 0.04 -1.01 -9.12
N LEU A 166 0.66 -1.65 -10.11
CA LEU A 166 2.11 -1.57 -10.32
C LEU A 166 2.57 -0.18 -10.78
N LEU A 167 1.85 0.43 -11.73
CA LEU A 167 2.08 1.80 -12.16
C LEU A 167 1.92 2.81 -11.01
N ARG A 168 0.94 2.60 -10.11
CA ARG A 168 0.81 3.41 -8.90
C ARG A 168 2.09 3.36 -8.05
N CYS A 169 2.74 2.21 -7.92
CA CYS A 169 4.01 2.09 -7.20
C CYS A 169 5.12 2.90 -7.88
N HIS A 170 5.23 2.83 -9.20
CA HIS A 170 6.20 3.65 -9.95
C HIS A 170 5.91 5.16 -9.82
N ALA A 171 4.65 5.57 -9.87
CA ALA A 171 4.29 6.98 -9.69
C ALA A 171 4.66 7.50 -8.29
N ILE A 172 4.42 6.71 -7.25
CA ILE A 172 4.81 7.06 -5.87
C ILE A 172 6.34 7.12 -5.75
N GLN A 173 7.07 6.14 -6.30
CA GLN A 173 8.53 6.13 -6.30
C GLN A 173 9.12 7.36 -7.01
N ALA A 174 8.57 7.75 -8.17
CA ALA A 174 9.03 8.90 -8.93
C ALA A 174 8.90 10.22 -8.15
N LEU A 175 7.97 10.30 -7.18
CA LEU A 175 7.78 11.48 -6.32
C LEU A 175 8.55 11.42 -5.00
N ARG A 176 9.34 10.37 -4.75
CA ARG A 176 10.12 10.24 -3.52
C ARG A 176 11.49 10.89 -3.66
N ASP A 177 11.85 11.64 -2.63
CA ASP A 177 13.25 11.93 -2.33
C ASP A 177 13.89 10.63 -1.86
N ASN A 178 14.77 10.04 -2.67
CA ASN A 178 15.50 8.85 -2.23
C ASN A 178 16.94 9.23 -1.90
N CYS A 179 17.36 8.83 -0.71
CA CYS A 179 18.75 8.87 -0.27
C CYS A 179 19.14 7.42 0.04
N ILE A 180 20.08 6.89 -0.74
CA ILE A 180 20.59 5.54 -0.56
C ILE A 180 22.04 5.63 -0.12
N TYR A 181 22.40 4.93 0.97
CA TYR A 181 23.80 4.75 1.33
C TYR A 181 24.29 3.39 0.82
N GLN A 182 25.16 3.41 -0.19
CA GLN A 182 25.75 2.21 -0.78
C GLN A 182 27.23 2.46 -1.11
N ASN A 183 28.07 1.44 -0.92
CA ASN A 183 29.51 1.49 -1.21
C ASN A 183 30.22 2.70 -0.59
N GLY A 184 29.83 3.08 0.63
CA GLY A 184 30.44 4.20 1.36
C GLY A 184 29.94 5.59 0.94
N ARG A 185 28.97 5.70 0.02
CA ARG A 185 28.48 6.98 -0.52
C ARG A 185 26.97 7.11 -0.40
N PHE A 186 26.52 8.35 -0.25
CA PHE A 186 25.11 8.71 -0.37
C PHE A 186 24.81 9.06 -1.82
N ASP A 187 23.81 8.37 -2.39
CA ASP A 187 23.22 8.70 -3.69
C ASP A 187 21.85 9.35 -3.45
N PHE A 188 21.68 10.54 -3.99
CA PHE A 188 20.46 11.33 -3.89
C PHE A 188 19.79 11.36 -5.26
N SER A 189 18.57 10.84 -5.33
CA SER A 189 17.72 10.99 -6.52
C SER A 189 16.64 12.01 -6.23
N ASN A 190 16.56 13.01 -7.11
CA ASN A 190 15.50 14.02 -7.06
C ASN A 190 14.19 13.42 -7.59
N PRO A 191 13.04 13.85 -7.03
CA PRO A 191 11.74 13.44 -7.52
C PRO A 191 11.53 13.93 -8.97
N SER A 192 11.03 13.05 -9.84
CA SER A 192 10.59 13.39 -11.20
C SER A 192 9.07 13.55 -11.21
N ILE A 193 8.64 14.82 -11.16
CA ILE A 193 7.22 15.16 -11.22
C ILE A 193 6.65 14.82 -12.60
N GLU A 194 7.41 15.05 -13.68
CA GLU A 194 6.97 14.81 -15.05
C GLU A 194 6.66 13.33 -15.28
N GLN A 195 7.55 12.44 -14.83
CA GLN A 195 7.35 11.00 -14.93
C GLN A 195 6.11 10.56 -14.12
N ALA A 196 5.96 11.06 -12.90
CA ALA A 196 4.79 10.75 -12.08
C ALA A 196 3.50 11.26 -12.73
N GLN A 197 3.48 12.48 -13.29
CA GLN A 197 2.33 13.04 -13.98
C GLN A 197 1.93 12.19 -15.17
N GLN A 198 2.91 11.76 -15.98
CA GLN A 198 2.66 10.91 -17.14
C GLN A 198 2.01 9.58 -16.74
N ILE A 199 2.53 8.92 -15.70
CA ILE A 199 1.96 7.67 -15.19
C ILE A 199 0.53 7.88 -14.68
N ILE A 200 0.30 8.96 -13.93
CA ILE A 200 -1.02 9.28 -13.38
C ILE A 200 -2.04 9.58 -14.49
N GLN A 201 -1.62 10.24 -15.57
CA GLN A 201 -2.45 10.43 -16.75
C GLN A 201 -2.84 9.10 -17.41
N TRP A 202 -1.91 8.13 -17.49
CA TRP A 202 -2.21 6.79 -18.00
C TRP A 202 -3.21 6.04 -17.10
N LEU A 203 -3.17 6.27 -15.79
CA LEU A 203 -4.09 5.68 -14.82
C LEU A 203 -5.48 6.34 -14.84
N GLY A 204 -5.60 7.62 -15.22
CA GLY A 204 -6.84 8.39 -15.12
C GLY A 204 -8.12 7.68 -15.58
N PRO A 205 -8.15 7.05 -16.78
CA PRO A 205 -9.36 6.37 -17.28
C PRO A 205 -9.80 5.14 -16.46
N ILE A 206 -8.88 4.46 -15.79
CA ILE A 206 -9.13 3.21 -15.05
C ILE A 206 -9.10 3.39 -13.52
N GLY A 207 -8.44 4.43 -13.02
CA GLY A 207 -8.27 4.71 -11.59
C GLY A 207 -9.58 4.57 -10.80
N PRO A 208 -10.66 5.27 -11.19
CA PRO A 208 -11.95 5.19 -10.49
C PRO A 208 -12.64 3.82 -10.55
N LYS A 209 -12.23 2.92 -11.45
CA LYS A 209 -12.79 1.56 -11.58
C LYS A 209 -12.04 0.54 -10.73
N VAL A 210 -10.75 0.77 -10.49
CA VAL A 210 -9.85 -0.19 -9.84
C VAL A 210 -9.49 0.22 -8.43
N PHE A 211 -9.34 1.51 -8.17
CA PHE A 211 -9.01 2.03 -6.87
C PHE A 211 -10.27 2.41 -6.10
N ASP A 212 -10.24 2.18 -4.79
CA ASP A 212 -11.25 2.74 -3.91
C ASP A 212 -11.20 4.28 -3.96
N PRO A 213 -12.30 4.98 -3.62
CA PRO A 213 -12.37 6.44 -3.73
C PRO A 213 -11.26 7.19 -2.97
N VAL A 214 -10.81 6.65 -1.83
CA VAL A 214 -9.73 7.26 -1.04
C VAL A 214 -8.41 7.11 -1.77
N THR A 215 -8.10 5.92 -2.28
CA THR A 215 -6.89 5.67 -3.06
C THR A 215 -6.85 6.50 -4.35
N ASP A 216 -7.94 6.59 -5.11
CA ASP A 216 -8.00 7.39 -6.34
C ASP A 216 -7.80 8.88 -6.07
N LYS A 217 -8.50 9.41 -5.05
CA LYS A 217 -8.33 10.81 -4.61
C LYS A 217 -6.90 11.09 -4.14
N GLN A 218 -6.32 10.20 -3.34
CA GLN A 218 -4.95 10.34 -2.87
C GLN A 218 -3.97 10.35 -4.05
N MET A 219 -4.19 9.50 -5.05
CA MET A 219 -3.36 9.40 -6.24
C MET A 219 -3.34 10.72 -7.04
N HIS A 220 -4.50 11.34 -7.26
CA HIS A 220 -4.58 12.67 -7.87
C HIS A 220 -3.91 13.77 -7.02
N SER A 221 -3.98 13.66 -5.69
CA SER A 221 -3.33 14.61 -4.78
C SER A 221 -1.80 14.48 -4.73
N LEU A 222 -1.23 13.35 -5.20
CA LEU A 222 0.21 13.11 -5.14
C LEU A 222 1.00 14.14 -5.97
N ILE A 223 0.50 14.50 -7.16
CA ILE A 223 1.16 15.50 -8.01
C ILE A 223 1.17 16.88 -7.37
N ALA A 224 0.05 17.30 -6.77
CA ALA A 224 -0.04 18.59 -6.10
C ALA A 224 0.98 18.68 -4.96
N LYS A 225 1.08 17.63 -4.13
CA LYS A 225 2.07 17.52 -3.06
C LYS A 225 3.51 17.48 -3.59
N GLY A 226 3.75 16.82 -4.71
CA GLY A 226 5.06 16.80 -5.38
C GLY A 226 5.50 18.21 -5.79
N ARG A 227 4.59 18.98 -6.41
CA ARG A 227 4.86 20.37 -6.82
C ARG A 227 5.14 21.29 -5.62
N GLU A 228 4.37 21.15 -4.54
CA GLU A 228 4.58 21.92 -3.30
C GLU A 228 5.98 21.67 -2.69
N ARG A 229 6.48 20.43 -2.73
CA ARG A 229 7.82 20.09 -2.18
C ARG A 229 8.98 20.71 -2.95
N ILE A 230 8.88 20.80 -4.28
CA ILE A 230 9.91 21.43 -5.12
C ILE A 230 9.85 22.96 -5.02
N SER A 231 8.71 23.51 -4.59
CA SER A 231 8.48 24.96 -4.49
C SER A 231 8.97 25.58 -3.18
N ILE A 232 9.49 24.78 -2.24
CA ILE A 232 10.10 25.25 -0.99
C ILE A 232 11.62 25.30 -1.21
N PRO A 233 12.23 26.50 -1.27
CA PRO A 233 13.66 26.67 -1.49
C PRO A 233 14.53 26.20 -0.33
#